data_AF-A0AA45RN69-F1
#
_entry.id   AF-A0AA45RN69-F1
#
_cell.length_a   1.000
_cell.length_b   1.000
_cell.length_c   1.000
_cell.angle_alpha   90.00
_cell.angle_beta   90.00
_cell.angle_gamma   90.00
#
_symmetry.space_group_name_H-M   'P 1'
#
loop_
_entity.id
_entity.type
_entity.pdbx_description
1 polymer ?
#
loop_
_entity_poly.entity_id
_entity_poly.type
_entity_poly.pdbx_seq_one_letter_code
_entity_poly.pdbx_strand_id
1 'polypeptide(L)'
;MTATLKRRRPASDPLVTMASSLADKLAAWGQPAASDLIARALRELLDGQDQATKALRAAVQIHLAIVSNESSVTTAAEVNNEEMLSTEEAAQLMECSRPYVAMLIDAEKLAGGVRSKGGHRKVPKSSVLRWIETTQAAKGALAGETNYRKAAADAGMYAVPDEAYVKAAKRSGRRAG
;
A
#
# COMPACT_ATOMS: atom_id res chain seq x y z
N MET A 1 8.36 14.87 -35.34
CA MET A 1 6.94 15.27 -35.18
C MET A 1 6.47 14.82 -33.80
N THR A 2 6.54 15.71 -32.80
CA THR A 2 6.20 15.40 -31.40
C THR A 2 4.80 15.92 -31.09
N ALA A 3 3.85 15.01 -30.87
CA ALA A 3 2.48 15.33 -30.54
C ALA A 3 2.36 15.77 -29.08
N THR A 4 2.08 17.05 -28.86
CA THR A 4 1.81 17.63 -27.54
C THR A 4 0.40 17.22 -27.10
N LEU A 5 0.31 16.29 -26.15
CA LEU A 5 -0.95 15.90 -25.49
C LEU A 5 -1.48 17.07 -24.67
N LYS A 6 -2.40 17.82 -25.27
CA LYS A 6 -3.17 18.91 -24.66
C LYS A 6 -4.07 18.33 -23.57
N ARG A 7 -3.59 18.32 -22.31
CA ARG A 7 -4.44 18.02 -21.14
C ARG A 7 -5.63 18.98 -21.16
N ARG A 8 -6.83 18.46 -21.42
CA ARG A 8 -8.07 19.20 -21.25
C ARG A 8 -8.19 19.55 -19.77
N ARG A 9 -8.15 20.83 -19.43
CA ARG A 9 -8.55 21.29 -18.09
C ARG A 9 -10.05 20.96 -17.93
N PRO A 10 -10.47 20.24 -16.90
CA PRO A 10 -11.89 20.09 -16.62
C PRO A 10 -12.46 21.48 -16.30
N ALA A 11 -13.61 21.77 -16.91
CA ALA A 11 -14.44 22.89 -16.51
C ALA A 11 -14.77 22.73 -15.02
N SER A 12 -14.49 23.77 -14.22
CA SER A 12 -14.86 23.92 -12.79
C SER A 12 -14.88 22.64 -11.96
N ASP A 13 -13.88 22.45 -11.09
CA ASP A 13 -13.83 21.33 -10.15
C ASP A 13 -15.16 21.23 -9.37
N PRO A 14 -15.92 20.13 -9.52
CA PRO A 14 -17.23 19.98 -8.91
C PRO A 14 -17.17 20.04 -7.38
N LEU A 15 -16.04 19.64 -6.78
CA LEU A 15 -15.83 19.73 -5.33
C LEU A 15 -15.66 21.18 -4.88
N VAL A 16 -14.96 22.00 -5.68
CA VAL A 16 -14.80 23.43 -5.41
C VAL A 16 -16.15 24.13 -5.49
N THR A 17 -16.96 23.83 -6.50
CA THR A 17 -18.31 24.40 -6.63
C THR A 17 -19.21 23.99 -5.45
N MET A 18 -19.14 22.73 -5.02
CA MET A 18 -19.89 22.25 -3.86
C MET A 18 -19.43 22.93 -2.56
N ALA A 19 -18.11 23.08 -2.37
CA ALA A 19 -17.52 23.73 -1.21
C ALA A 19 -17.90 25.21 -1.11
N SER A 20 -17.89 25.95 -2.22
CA SER A 20 -18.32 27.35 -2.26
C SER A 20 -19.80 27.50 -1.89
N SER A 21 -20.68 26.69 -2.48
CA SER A 21 -22.12 26.78 -2.19
C SER A 21 -22.47 26.32 -0.76
N LEU A 22 -21.69 25.39 -0.19
CA LEU A 22 -21.79 25.04 1.23
C LEU A 22 -21.32 26.19 2.14
N ALA A 23 -20.23 26.87 1.79
CA ALA A 23 -19.73 28.02 2.53
C ALA A 23 -20.76 29.17 2.53
N ASP A 24 -21.41 29.45 1.40
CA ASP A 24 -22.46 30.47 1.30
C ASP A 24 -23.68 30.13 2.17
N LYS A 25 -24.11 28.86 2.19
CA LYS A 25 -25.21 28.38 3.05
C LYS A 25 -24.87 28.48 4.54
N LEU A 26 -23.65 28.12 4.91
CA LEU A 26 -23.19 28.22 6.31
C LEU A 26 -23.05 29.69 6.75
N ALA A 27 -22.54 30.56 5.87
CA ALA A 27 -22.46 32.00 6.13
C ALA A 27 -23.85 32.62 6.35
N ALA A 28 -24.86 32.18 5.59
CA ALA A 28 -26.24 32.62 5.76
C ALA A 28 -26.85 32.20 7.13
N TRP A 29 -26.34 31.16 7.76
CA TRP A 29 -26.82 30.67 9.07
C TRP A 29 -26.08 31.24 10.28
N GLY A 30 -24.98 31.97 10.07
CA GLY A 30 -24.33 32.78 11.11
C GLY A 30 -23.82 32.03 12.35
N GLN A 31 -23.67 30.69 12.31
CA GLN A 31 -23.27 29.86 13.46
C GLN A 31 -22.00 29.04 13.20
N PRO A 32 -21.21 28.69 14.23
CA PRO A 32 -20.06 27.80 14.07
C PRO A 32 -20.53 26.46 13.52
N ALA A 33 -19.78 25.93 12.55
CA ALA A 33 -20.15 24.79 11.74
C ALA A 33 -20.25 23.49 12.56
N ALA A 34 -21.38 23.30 13.24
CA ALA A 34 -21.73 22.04 13.88
C ALA A 34 -21.93 20.97 12.80
N SER A 35 -21.45 19.75 13.05
CA SER A 35 -21.50 18.62 12.10
C SER A 35 -22.90 18.38 11.55
N ASP A 36 -23.93 18.55 12.37
CA ASP A 36 -25.33 18.37 11.97
C ASP A 36 -25.82 19.43 10.98
N LEU A 37 -25.36 20.67 11.11
CA LEU A 37 -25.68 21.77 10.18
C LEU A 37 -25.00 21.54 8.83
N ILE A 38 -23.74 21.10 8.83
CA ILE A 38 -23.01 20.74 7.61
C ILE A 38 -23.74 19.60 6.89
N ALA A 39 -24.15 18.56 7.62
CA ALA A 39 -24.88 17.43 7.05
C ALA A 39 -26.26 17.83 6.51
N ARG A 40 -26.94 18.80 7.13
CA ARG A 40 -28.20 19.37 6.61
C ARG A 40 -27.96 20.20 5.35
N ALA A 41 -26.95 21.07 5.34
CA ALA A 41 -26.59 21.87 4.17
C ALA A 41 -26.22 20.98 2.97
N LEU A 42 -25.41 19.93 3.19
CA LEU A 42 -25.06 18.96 2.15
C LEU A 42 -26.30 18.24 1.62
N ARG A 43 -27.20 17.80 2.50
CA ARG A 43 -28.46 17.17 2.07
C ARG A 43 -29.31 18.11 1.24
N GLU A 44 -29.53 19.33 1.69
CA GLU A 44 -30.32 20.32 0.94
C GLU A 44 -29.70 20.62 -0.43
N LEU A 45 -28.37 20.69 -0.48
CA LEU A 45 -27.59 20.95 -1.69
C LEU A 45 -27.51 19.75 -2.63
N LEU A 46 -27.76 18.53 -2.16
CA LEU A 46 -27.76 17.31 -2.98
C LEU A 46 -29.17 16.78 -3.30
N ASP A 47 -30.18 17.08 -2.48
CA ASP A 47 -31.60 16.67 -2.66
C ASP A 47 -32.45 17.69 -3.41
N GLY A 48 -31.96 18.91 -3.61
CA GLY A 48 -32.67 19.94 -4.38
C GLY A 48 -33.10 19.44 -5.78
N GLN A 49 -34.29 19.87 -6.21
CA GLN A 49 -34.90 19.46 -7.48
C GLN A 49 -34.54 20.38 -8.66
N ASP A 50 -33.74 21.43 -8.41
CA ASP A 50 -33.36 22.41 -9.42
C ASP A 50 -32.37 21.82 -10.44
N GLN A 51 -32.34 22.44 -11.63
CA GLN A 51 -31.43 22.01 -12.70
C GLN A 51 -29.95 22.14 -12.30
N ALA A 52 -29.61 23.18 -11.52
CA ALA A 52 -28.25 23.36 -10.99
C ALA A 52 -27.85 22.22 -10.05
N THR A 53 -28.77 21.78 -9.19
CA THR A 53 -28.56 20.68 -8.24
C THR A 53 -28.43 19.34 -8.94
N LYS A 54 -29.25 19.10 -9.98
CA LYS A 54 -29.16 17.91 -10.84
C LYS A 54 -27.82 17.84 -11.58
N ALA A 55 -27.37 18.96 -12.14
CA ALA A 55 -26.08 19.05 -12.81
C ALA A 55 -24.92 18.80 -11.84
N LEU A 56 -24.97 19.36 -10.63
CA LEU A 56 -23.97 19.13 -9.59
C LEU A 56 -23.95 17.65 -9.15
N ARG A 57 -25.12 17.04 -8.93
CA ARG A 57 -25.22 15.62 -8.58
C ARG A 57 -24.61 14.74 -9.67
N ALA A 58 -24.92 15.01 -10.94
CA ALA A 58 -24.33 14.30 -12.07
C ALA A 58 -22.80 14.50 -12.12
N ALA A 59 -22.30 15.72 -11.90
CA ALA A 59 -20.87 16.01 -11.88
C ALA A 59 -20.14 15.29 -10.73
N VAL A 60 -20.72 15.25 -9.54
CA VAL A 60 -20.18 14.49 -8.39
C VAL A 60 -20.22 12.99 -8.66
N GLN A 61 -21.30 12.47 -9.24
CA GLN A 61 -21.38 11.05 -9.64
C GLN A 61 -20.33 10.69 -10.68
N ILE A 62 -20.11 11.54 -11.69
CA ILE A 62 -19.06 11.36 -12.70
C ILE A 62 -17.68 11.41 -12.04
N HIS A 63 -17.43 12.38 -11.16
CA HIS A 63 -16.16 12.49 -10.45
C HIS A 63 -15.90 11.26 -9.56
N LEU A 64 -16.90 10.80 -8.79
CA LEU A 64 -16.80 9.58 -7.99
C LEU A 64 -16.62 8.35 -8.86
N ALA A 65 -17.26 8.27 -10.03
CA ALA A 65 -17.05 7.20 -10.98
C ALA A 65 -15.62 7.24 -11.52
N ILE A 66 -15.06 8.41 -11.84
CA ILE A 66 -13.66 8.55 -12.28
C ILE A 66 -12.71 8.12 -11.17
N VAL A 67 -12.86 8.64 -9.94
CA VAL A 67 -12.00 8.27 -8.80
C VAL A 67 -12.13 6.80 -8.45
N SER A 68 -13.35 6.25 -8.45
CA SER A 68 -13.59 4.82 -8.25
C SER A 68 -12.96 4.01 -9.36
N ASN A 69 -13.02 4.47 -10.60
CA ASN A 69 -12.46 3.75 -11.74
C ASN A 69 -10.94 3.88 -11.77
N GLU A 70 -10.34 5.00 -11.37
CA GLU A 70 -8.88 5.09 -11.14
C GLU A 70 -8.44 4.17 -9.99
N SER A 71 -9.28 4.03 -8.96
CA SER A 71 -9.10 3.03 -7.89
C SER A 71 -9.40 1.58 -8.33
N SER A 72 -10.10 1.40 -9.46
CA SER A 72 -10.44 0.10 -10.05
C SER A 72 -9.53 -0.28 -11.24
N VAL A 73 -8.85 0.69 -11.84
CA VAL A 73 -7.82 0.50 -12.88
C VAL A 73 -6.60 -0.18 -12.24
N THR A 74 -6.40 -0.06 -10.94
CA THR A 74 -5.47 -0.90 -10.17
C THR A 74 -5.98 -2.31 -9.86
N THR A 75 -7.23 -2.69 -10.19
CA THR A 75 -7.77 -4.01 -9.78
C THR A 75 -8.48 -4.83 -10.87
N ALA A 76 -9.01 -4.26 -11.95
CA ALA A 76 -9.84 -5.02 -12.90
C ALA A 76 -9.38 -5.02 -14.37
N ALA A 77 -8.63 -4.02 -14.83
CA ALA A 77 -8.24 -3.92 -16.24
C ALA A 77 -6.87 -4.55 -16.57
N GLU A 78 -6.00 -4.80 -15.58
CA GLU A 78 -4.66 -5.35 -15.83
C GLU A 78 -4.63 -6.87 -16.02
N VAL A 79 -5.59 -7.63 -15.48
CA VAL A 79 -5.51 -9.11 -15.41
C VAL A 79 -5.40 -9.80 -16.80
N ASN A 80 -5.86 -9.18 -17.88
CA ASN A 80 -5.84 -9.78 -19.23
C ASN A 80 -4.69 -9.31 -20.14
N ASN A 81 -3.89 -8.32 -19.74
CA ASN A 81 -2.71 -7.84 -20.49
C ASN A 81 -1.51 -7.59 -19.58
N GLU A 82 -1.51 -8.22 -18.41
CA GLU A 82 -0.45 -8.04 -17.45
C GLU A 82 0.84 -8.69 -17.94
N GLU A 83 1.93 -7.94 -17.88
CA GLU A 83 3.26 -8.46 -18.19
C GLU A 83 3.60 -9.59 -17.20
N MET A 84 3.65 -10.81 -17.73
CA MET A 84 3.98 -12.02 -16.96
C MET A 84 5.49 -12.18 -16.88
N LEU A 85 6.05 -11.97 -15.70
CA LEU A 85 7.47 -12.11 -15.41
C LEU A 85 7.85 -13.57 -15.17
N SER A 86 9.04 -13.94 -15.62
CA SER A 86 9.72 -15.14 -15.16
C SER A 86 10.16 -15.00 -13.70
N THR A 87 10.44 -16.13 -13.06
CA THR A 87 11.04 -16.13 -11.71
C THR A 87 12.38 -15.39 -11.63
N GLU A 88 13.10 -15.26 -12.75
CA GLU A 88 14.37 -14.53 -12.79
C GLU A 88 14.16 -13.03 -12.78
N GLU A 89 13.28 -12.53 -13.64
CA GLU A 89 12.93 -11.10 -13.68
C GLU A 89 12.27 -10.64 -12.37
N ALA A 90 11.38 -11.46 -11.82
CA ALA A 90 10.77 -11.18 -10.51
C ALA A 90 11.82 -11.17 -9.38
N ALA A 91 12.80 -12.07 -9.41
CA ALA A 91 13.87 -12.11 -8.40
C ALA A 91 14.76 -10.86 -8.45
N GLN A 92 15.05 -10.37 -9.66
CA GLN A 92 15.78 -9.12 -9.86
C GLN A 92 15.01 -7.92 -9.30
N LEU A 93 13.70 -7.81 -9.60
CA LEU A 93 12.86 -6.73 -9.08
C LEU A 93 12.72 -6.76 -7.55
N MET A 94 12.66 -7.96 -6.97
CA MET A 94 12.54 -8.14 -5.52
C MET A 94 13.88 -8.12 -4.78
N GLU A 95 15.00 -7.98 -5.50
CA GLU A 95 16.37 -8.08 -4.98
C GLU A 95 16.59 -9.33 -4.11
N CYS A 96 16.07 -10.48 -4.56
CA CYS A 96 16.11 -11.72 -3.81
C CYS A 96 16.53 -12.91 -4.68
N SER A 97 16.60 -14.10 -4.07
CA SER A 97 17.03 -15.30 -4.81
C SER A 97 15.89 -15.88 -5.65
N ARG A 98 16.22 -16.44 -6.83
CA ARG A 98 15.24 -17.13 -7.71
C ARG A 98 14.48 -18.27 -7.00
N PRO A 99 15.13 -19.13 -6.17
CA PRO A 99 14.42 -20.17 -5.43
C PRO A 99 13.41 -19.59 -4.43
N TYR A 100 13.70 -18.44 -3.84
CA TYR A 100 12.80 -17.76 -2.93
C TYR A 100 11.53 -17.28 -3.65
N VAL A 101 11.66 -16.71 -4.86
CA VAL A 101 10.49 -16.36 -5.67
C VAL A 101 9.68 -17.59 -6.05
N ALA A 102 10.32 -18.68 -6.46
CA ALA A 102 9.62 -19.94 -6.77
C ALA A 102 8.83 -20.46 -5.56
N MET A 103 9.42 -20.40 -4.36
CA MET A 103 8.76 -20.74 -3.11
C MET A 103 7.55 -19.83 -2.83
N LEU A 104 7.65 -18.52 -3.09
CA LEU A 104 6.53 -17.59 -2.89
C LEU A 104 5.37 -17.85 -3.86
N ILE A 105 5.67 -18.23 -5.11
CA ILE A 105 4.66 -18.64 -6.08
C ILE A 105 3.99 -19.94 -5.63
N ASP A 106 4.78 -20.94 -5.24
CA ASP A 106 4.26 -22.24 -4.79
C ASP A 106 3.45 -22.11 -3.48
N ALA A 107 3.75 -21.12 -2.65
CA ALA A 107 3.02 -20.78 -1.43
C ALA A 107 1.84 -19.81 -1.65
N GLU A 108 1.48 -19.52 -2.90
CA GLU A 108 0.40 -18.60 -3.29
C GLU A 108 0.50 -17.20 -2.67
N LYS A 109 1.71 -16.77 -2.30
CA LYS A 109 1.98 -15.43 -1.74
C LYS A 109 2.03 -14.36 -2.82
N LEU A 110 2.35 -14.76 -4.04
CA LEU A 110 2.26 -13.90 -5.22
C LEU A 110 1.00 -14.29 -6.01
N ALA A 111 0.01 -13.39 -6.00
CA ALA A 111 -1.27 -13.58 -6.65
C ALA A 111 -1.11 -13.75 -8.16
N GLY A 112 -1.90 -14.64 -8.74
CA GLY A 112 -1.85 -14.92 -10.19
C GLY A 112 -0.59 -15.67 -10.65
N GLY A 113 0.21 -16.22 -9.72
CA GLY A 113 1.32 -17.10 -10.06
C GLY A 113 0.84 -18.35 -10.80
N VAL A 114 1.41 -18.64 -11.97
CA VAL A 114 1.06 -19.80 -12.80
C VAL A 114 2.29 -20.64 -13.08
N ARG A 115 2.11 -21.97 -13.03
CA ARG A 115 3.09 -22.93 -13.51
C ARG A 115 2.71 -23.39 -14.92
N SER A 116 3.60 -23.22 -15.88
CA SER A 116 3.43 -23.72 -17.23
C SER A 116 3.51 -25.26 -17.26
N LYS A 117 3.03 -25.87 -18.34
CA LYS A 117 3.12 -27.33 -18.56
C LYS A 117 4.57 -27.85 -18.51
N GLY A 118 5.55 -27.00 -18.82
CA GLY A 118 6.99 -27.32 -18.76
C GLY A 118 7.64 -27.06 -17.40
N GLY A 119 6.88 -26.72 -16.36
CA GLY A 119 7.40 -26.49 -15.01
C GLY A 119 7.99 -25.11 -14.77
N HIS A 120 8.04 -24.24 -15.78
CA HIS A 120 8.42 -22.84 -15.60
C HIS A 120 7.30 -22.08 -14.88
N ARG A 121 7.68 -21.27 -13.89
CA ARG A 121 6.75 -20.43 -13.15
C ARG A 121 6.78 -19.02 -13.72
N LYS A 122 5.60 -18.42 -13.83
CA LYS A 122 5.42 -17.02 -14.18
C LYS A 122 4.52 -16.33 -13.18
N VAL A 123 4.74 -15.05 -13.00
CA VAL A 123 3.99 -14.23 -12.04
C VAL A 123 3.69 -12.86 -12.67
N PRO A 124 2.49 -12.29 -12.44
CA PRO A 124 2.18 -10.95 -12.90
C PRO A 124 3.08 -9.91 -12.23
N LYS A 125 3.52 -8.92 -13.00
CA LYS A 125 4.36 -7.82 -12.50
C LYS A 125 3.73 -7.04 -11.36
N SER A 126 2.43 -6.76 -11.41
CA SER A 126 1.73 -6.05 -10.33
C SER A 126 1.78 -6.80 -9.00
N SER A 127 1.64 -8.13 -9.02
CA SER A 127 1.72 -8.93 -7.80
C SER A 127 3.10 -8.84 -7.16
N VAL A 128 4.15 -8.78 -7.98
CA VAL A 128 5.53 -8.61 -7.49
C VAL A 128 5.70 -7.22 -6.86
N LEU A 129 5.23 -6.17 -7.52
CA LEU A 129 5.30 -4.80 -7.00
C LEU A 129 4.53 -4.62 -5.69
N ARG A 130 3.29 -5.14 -5.62
CA ARG A 130 2.47 -5.12 -4.41
C ARG A 130 3.13 -5.86 -3.24
N TRP A 131 3.79 -6.98 -3.54
CA TRP A 131 4.55 -7.71 -2.53
C TRP A 131 5.73 -6.88 -2.01
N ILE A 132 6.47 -6.20 -2.89
CA ILE A 132 7.56 -5.31 -2.51
C ILE A 132 7.05 -4.20 -1.59
N GLU A 133 5.96 -3.52 -1.95
CA GLU A 133 5.36 -2.45 -1.15
C GLU A 133 4.97 -2.95 0.26
N THR A 134 4.26 -4.08 0.32
CA THR A 134 3.82 -4.67 1.59
C THR A 134 5.01 -5.10 2.46
N THR A 135 6.02 -5.71 1.84
CA THR A 135 7.20 -6.23 2.54
C THR A 135 8.14 -5.11 2.97
N GLN A 136 8.29 -4.05 2.19
CA GLN A 136 9.09 -2.88 2.60
C GLN A 136 8.42 -2.11 3.73
N ALA A 137 7.09 -1.95 3.70
CA ALA A 137 6.34 -1.40 4.82
C ALA A 137 6.52 -2.25 6.10
N ALA A 138 6.47 -3.58 5.95
CA ALA A 138 6.72 -4.50 7.06
C ALA A 138 8.17 -4.46 7.55
N LYS A 139 9.17 -4.39 6.65
CA LYS A 139 10.59 -4.25 7.03
C LYS A 139 10.86 -2.94 7.78
N GLY A 140 10.20 -1.84 7.40
CA GLY A 140 10.26 -0.58 8.14
C GLY A 140 9.73 -0.70 9.56
N ALA A 141 8.65 -1.46 9.76
CA ALA A 141 8.09 -1.73 11.09
C ALA A 141 8.95 -2.71 11.92
N LEU A 142 9.43 -3.80 11.31
CA LEU A 142 10.26 -4.82 11.97
C LEU A 142 11.67 -4.32 12.33
N ALA A 143 12.25 -3.42 11.52
CA ALA A 143 13.54 -2.80 11.84
C ALA A 143 13.51 -1.99 13.14
N GLY A 144 12.32 -1.52 13.57
CA GLY A 144 12.12 -0.89 14.87
C GLY A 144 12.01 -1.87 16.04
N GLU A 145 11.69 -3.14 15.77
CA GLU A 145 11.28 -4.12 16.80
C GLU A 145 12.30 -5.24 17.02
N THR A 146 13.20 -5.51 16.07
CA THR A 146 14.25 -6.54 16.20
C THR A 146 15.44 -6.08 17.03
N ASN A 147 15.19 -5.83 18.31
CA ASN A 147 16.22 -5.58 19.31
C ASN A 147 16.73 -6.91 19.89
N TYR A 148 17.10 -7.86 19.02
CA TYR A 148 17.54 -9.21 19.42
C TYR A 148 18.70 -9.17 20.42
N ARG A 149 19.60 -8.18 20.27
CA ARG A 149 20.71 -7.94 21.20
C ARG A 149 20.22 -7.52 22.58
N LYS A 150 19.18 -6.68 22.64
CA LYS A 150 18.55 -6.25 23.89
C LYS A 150 17.81 -7.41 24.55
N ALA A 151 17.04 -8.20 23.79
CA ALA A 151 16.38 -9.40 24.30
C ALA A 151 17.38 -10.44 24.84
N ALA A 152 18.53 -10.63 24.16
CA ALA A 152 19.60 -11.52 24.64
C ALA A 152 20.28 -10.98 25.91
N ALA A 153 20.47 -9.66 26.00
CA ALA A 153 20.99 -9.02 27.20
C ALA A 153 20.01 -9.12 28.38
N ASP A 154 18.71 -8.88 28.16
CA ASP A 154 17.65 -9.03 29.17
C ASP A 154 17.51 -10.48 29.63
N ALA A 155 17.75 -11.46 28.74
CA ALA A 155 17.81 -12.88 29.08
C ALA A 155 19.11 -13.29 29.82
N GLY A 156 20.00 -12.35 30.11
CA GLY A 156 21.23 -12.59 30.87
C GLY A 156 22.34 -13.32 30.10
N MET A 157 22.23 -13.45 28.78
CA MET A 157 23.24 -14.17 27.96
C MET A 157 24.64 -13.54 28.02
N TYR A 158 24.73 -12.26 28.37
CA TYR A 158 26.00 -11.53 28.55
C TYR A 158 26.34 -11.24 30.01
N ALA A 159 25.62 -11.84 30.97
CA ALA A 159 25.84 -11.60 32.40
C ALA A 159 27.06 -12.34 32.96
N VAL A 160 27.65 -13.28 32.19
CA VAL A 160 28.85 -14.00 32.60
C VAL A 160 30.08 -13.15 32.27
N PRO A 161 30.88 -12.74 33.28
CA PRO A 161 32.13 -12.02 33.02
C PRO A 161 33.12 -12.91 32.25
N ASP A 162 33.83 -12.33 31.27
CA ASP A 162 34.80 -13.05 30.44
C ASP A 162 35.86 -13.79 31.28
N GLU A 163 36.21 -13.26 32.44
CA GLU A 163 37.14 -13.88 33.40
C GLU A 163 36.66 -15.25 33.92
N ALA A 164 35.34 -15.40 34.09
CA ALA A 164 34.73 -16.67 34.52
C ALA A 164 34.80 -17.71 33.39
N TYR A 165 34.64 -17.29 32.13
CA TYR A 165 34.76 -18.15 30.97
C TYR A 165 36.21 -18.66 30.78
N VAL A 166 37.19 -17.77 30.87
CA VAL A 166 38.62 -18.13 30.75
C VAL A 166 39.06 -19.07 31.87
N LYS A 167 38.56 -18.85 33.10
CA LYS A 167 38.87 -19.72 34.25
C LYS A 167 38.23 -21.11 34.12
N ALA A 168 37.02 -21.21 33.56
CA ALA A 168 36.36 -22.48 33.28
C ALA A 168 37.10 -23.28 32.18
N ALA A 169 37.48 -22.62 31.08
CA ALA A 169 38.23 -23.23 29.99
C ALA A 169 39.63 -23.71 30.43
N LYS A 170 40.31 -22.97 31.31
CA LYS A 170 41.62 -23.36 31.86
C LYS A 170 41.52 -24.55 32.83
N ARG A 171 40.37 -24.76 33.50
CA ARG A 171 40.14 -25.90 34.41
C ARG A 171 39.79 -27.19 33.66
N SER A 172 39.09 -27.12 32.53
CA SER A 172 38.78 -28.31 31.71
C SER A 172 40.01 -28.87 30.99
N GLY A 173 40.91 -28.00 30.51
CA GLY A 173 42.18 -28.44 29.88
C GLY A 173 43.18 -29.11 30.84
N ARG A 174 43.03 -28.91 32.16
CA ARG A 174 43.95 -29.44 33.18
C ARG A 174 43.51 -30.79 33.78
N ARG A 175 42.33 -31.28 33.40
CA ARG A 175 41.79 -32.59 33.81
C ARG A 175 41.87 -33.65 32.70
N ALA A 176 42.38 -33.28 31.53
CA ALA A 176 42.51 -34.15 30.35
C ALA A 176 43.99 -34.50 30.05
N GLY A 177 44.82 -34.60 31.09
CA GLY A 177 46.20 -35.11 31.05
C GLY A 177 46.48 -35.84 32.34
#